data_AF-A0A7W1NXE0-F1
#
_entry.id   AF-A0A7W1NXE0-F1
#
_cell.length_a   1.000
_cell.length_b   1.000
_cell.length_c   1.000
_cell.angle_alpha   90.00
_cell.angle_beta   90.00
_cell.angle_gamma   90.00
#
_symmetry.space_group_name_H-M   'P 1'
#
loop_
_entity.id
_entity.type
_entity.pdbx_description
1 polymer ?
#
loop_
_entity_poly.entity_id
_entity_poly.type
_entity_poly.pdbx_seq_one_letter_code
_entity_poly.pdbx_strand_id
1 'polypeptide(L)'
;MSIDYRILEKIDDLEKVVDLEMLVWGLPDRDAVPSGLLHAMVNTGSLVVGASENNKLIGMALMFPTDRVKPKRMWSHMAAVDPAYQGQGIGFELKQFQRNWALENGYQEIGWTFDPLQRGNANFNLHVLGGATNTYHINFYGEMTDGINAGLPSDRVEVIWKLRNSRVKRLSGHKAIPPLLSTSNISDEHYLLRSIDDQPISKALQPKQKIYLAEIPASISALKQRSKELAVAWRIALRNTFQTAFQAGYTAHDFIAVNGRYFYMLVEQQSWYMYVLECSDQTLYTGITPDLSQRVLKHNSGRGAAYTKTRRPVRLVAAWQFPNRQAAMKAEIAFKRLQRQTKLDHIAHKQSFRDALFVDYDV
;
A
#
# COMPACT_ATOMS: atom_id res chain seq x y z
N MET A 1 5.51 -17.58 -28.74
CA MET A 1 4.19 -18.16 -28.44
C MET A 1 3.31 -17.04 -27.93
N SER A 2 2.04 -16.95 -28.35
CA SER A 2 1.15 -15.84 -27.98
C SER A 2 0.28 -16.28 -26.82
N ILE A 3 0.31 -15.54 -25.72
CA ILE A 3 -0.55 -15.76 -24.56
C ILE A 3 -1.81 -14.91 -24.75
N ASP A 4 -2.98 -15.53 -24.67
CA ASP A 4 -4.28 -14.87 -24.73
C ASP A 4 -4.77 -14.54 -23.32
N TYR A 5 -5.22 -13.30 -23.10
CA TYR A 5 -5.77 -12.84 -21.82
C TYR A 5 -7.23 -12.46 -21.99
N ARG A 6 -8.13 -13.15 -21.31
CA ARG A 6 -9.58 -12.91 -21.44
C ARG A 6 -10.33 -13.07 -20.13
N ILE A 7 -11.50 -12.43 -20.06
CA ILE A 7 -12.46 -12.65 -18.98
C ILE A 7 -13.03 -14.07 -19.12
N LEU A 8 -13.14 -14.80 -18.01
CA LEU A 8 -13.73 -16.13 -17.95
C LEU A 8 -15.10 -16.04 -17.29
N GLU A 9 -16.15 -16.36 -18.05
CA GLU A 9 -17.55 -16.25 -17.61
C GLU A 9 -18.31 -17.58 -17.69
N LYS A 10 -17.85 -18.50 -18.55
CA LYS A 10 -18.51 -19.79 -18.80
C LYS A 10 -18.06 -20.82 -17.77
N ILE A 11 -18.99 -21.68 -17.34
CA ILE A 11 -18.72 -22.70 -16.34
C ILE A 11 -17.54 -23.61 -16.73
N ASP A 12 -17.46 -24.06 -17.99
CA ASP A 12 -16.36 -24.90 -18.49
C ASP A 12 -14.97 -24.23 -18.39
N ASP A 13 -14.92 -22.90 -18.48
CA ASP A 13 -13.66 -22.16 -18.31
C ASP A 13 -13.33 -22.00 -16.81
N LEU A 14 -14.36 -21.87 -15.96
CA LEU A 14 -14.21 -21.72 -14.51
C LEU A 14 -13.86 -23.05 -13.82
N GLU A 15 -14.27 -24.20 -14.36
CA GLU A 15 -13.78 -25.51 -13.90
C GLU A 15 -12.26 -25.64 -14.07
N LYS A 16 -11.72 -25.19 -15.21
CA LYS A 16 -10.26 -25.13 -15.44
C LYS A 16 -9.54 -24.18 -14.48
N VAL A 17 -10.23 -23.15 -13.99
CA VAL A 17 -9.70 -22.27 -12.95
C VAL A 17 -9.50 -23.09 -11.68
N VAL A 18 -10.50 -23.87 -11.24
CA VAL A 18 -10.39 -24.74 -10.06
C VAL A 18 -9.22 -25.71 -10.20
N ASP A 19 -9.08 -26.37 -11.36
CA ASP A 19 -7.96 -27.28 -11.63
C ASP A 19 -6.60 -26.57 -11.48
N LEU A 20 -6.49 -25.34 -11.99
CA LEU A 20 -5.27 -24.54 -11.88
C LEU A 20 -5.00 -24.09 -10.44
N GLU A 21 -6.04 -23.74 -9.66
CA GLU A 21 -5.90 -23.40 -8.24
C GLU A 21 -5.31 -24.58 -7.46
N MET A 22 -5.87 -25.77 -7.65
CA MET A 22 -5.41 -27.00 -7.00
C MET A 22 -3.97 -27.33 -7.41
N LEU A 23 -3.62 -27.20 -8.70
CA LEU A 23 -2.27 -27.44 -9.20
C LEU A 23 -1.23 -26.49 -8.57
N VAL A 24 -1.54 -25.20 -8.49
CA VAL A 24 -0.58 -24.16 -8.07
C VAL A 24 -0.34 -24.18 -6.56
N TRP A 25 -1.41 -24.37 -5.78
CA TRP A 25 -1.34 -24.26 -4.32
C TRP A 25 -1.39 -25.60 -3.59
N GLY A 26 -1.64 -26.71 -4.29
CA GLY A 26 -1.79 -28.03 -3.66
C GLY A 26 -2.95 -28.06 -2.66
N LEU A 27 -4.01 -27.31 -2.95
CA LEU A 27 -5.16 -27.18 -2.05
C LEU A 27 -6.00 -28.46 -2.06
N PRO A 28 -6.54 -28.87 -0.91
CA PRO A 28 -7.67 -29.79 -0.89
C PRO A 28 -8.88 -29.17 -1.61
N ASP A 29 -9.72 -29.98 -2.23
CA ASP A 29 -10.90 -29.53 -3.01
C ASP A 29 -11.78 -28.52 -2.24
N ARG A 30 -11.91 -28.70 -0.92
CA ARG A 30 -12.72 -27.84 -0.05
C ARG A 30 -12.21 -26.39 0.03
N ASP A 31 -10.93 -26.17 -0.23
CA ASP A 31 -10.23 -24.89 -0.04
C ASP A 31 -10.04 -24.15 -1.37
N ALA A 32 -10.30 -24.80 -2.52
CA ALA A 32 -10.38 -24.15 -3.82
C ALA A 32 -11.73 -23.40 -3.97
N VAL A 33 -11.76 -22.32 -4.74
CA VAL A 33 -13.00 -21.57 -4.97
C VAL A 33 -13.87 -22.36 -5.95
N PRO A 34 -15.03 -22.90 -5.56
CA PRO A 34 -15.79 -23.78 -6.43
C PRO A 34 -16.26 -23.06 -7.70
N SER A 35 -16.26 -23.75 -8.84
CA SER A 35 -16.67 -23.19 -10.15
C SER A 35 -18.07 -22.56 -10.11
N GLY A 36 -19.00 -23.17 -9.39
CA GLY A 36 -20.36 -22.63 -9.18
C GLY A 36 -20.36 -21.28 -8.44
N LEU A 37 -19.46 -21.09 -7.45
CA LEU A 37 -19.31 -19.82 -6.76
C LEU A 37 -18.62 -18.79 -7.65
N LEU A 38 -17.56 -19.17 -8.36
CA LEU A 38 -16.91 -18.30 -9.35
C LEU A 38 -17.92 -17.79 -10.38
N HIS A 39 -18.79 -18.69 -10.87
CA HIS A 39 -19.83 -18.34 -11.83
C HIS A 39 -20.82 -17.33 -11.26
N ALA A 40 -21.30 -17.54 -10.03
CA ALA A 40 -22.16 -16.56 -9.35
C ALA A 40 -21.47 -15.21 -9.15
N MET A 41 -20.18 -15.21 -8.79
CA MET A 41 -19.40 -14.00 -8.55
C MET A 41 -19.21 -13.17 -9.83
N VAL A 42 -18.85 -13.80 -10.95
CA VAL A 42 -18.65 -13.09 -12.23
C VAL A 42 -19.96 -12.47 -12.73
N ASN A 43 -21.08 -13.21 -12.60
CA ASN A 43 -22.42 -12.71 -12.96
C ASN A 43 -22.95 -11.59 -12.03
N THR A 44 -22.24 -11.29 -10.93
CA THR A 44 -22.66 -10.27 -9.94
C THR A 44 -21.65 -9.13 -9.81
N GLY A 45 -20.72 -8.99 -10.77
CA GLY A 45 -19.80 -7.85 -10.86
C GLY A 45 -18.37 -8.14 -10.38
N SER A 46 -18.03 -9.40 -10.15
CA SER A 46 -16.63 -9.83 -9.96
C SER A 46 -15.93 -10.06 -11.30
N LEU A 47 -14.60 -10.14 -11.27
CA LEU A 47 -13.76 -10.45 -12.43
C LEU A 47 -12.97 -11.72 -12.17
N VAL A 48 -13.06 -12.68 -13.09
CA VAL A 48 -12.07 -13.73 -13.27
C VAL A 48 -11.41 -13.51 -14.63
N VAL A 49 -10.11 -13.28 -14.64
CA VAL A 49 -9.30 -13.20 -15.86
C VAL A 49 -8.45 -14.46 -15.96
N GLY A 50 -8.36 -15.03 -17.17
CA GLY A 50 -7.51 -16.16 -17.51
C GLY A 50 -6.42 -15.77 -18.50
N ALA A 51 -5.27 -16.42 -18.38
CA ALA A 51 -4.18 -16.40 -19.35
C ALA A 51 -4.04 -17.79 -19.96
N SER A 52 -4.08 -17.89 -21.28
CA SER A 52 -4.07 -19.18 -22.00
C SER A 52 -3.01 -19.23 -23.09
N GLU A 53 -2.38 -20.39 -23.23
CA GLU A 53 -1.49 -20.71 -24.35
C GLU A 53 -1.98 -22.00 -25.02
N ASN A 54 -2.19 -21.99 -26.34
CA ASN A 54 -2.67 -23.15 -27.10
C ASN A 54 -3.91 -23.84 -26.47
N ASN A 55 -4.91 -23.04 -26.05
CA ASN A 55 -6.13 -23.46 -25.35
C ASN A 55 -5.93 -24.07 -23.95
N LYS A 56 -4.71 -24.15 -23.43
CA LYS A 56 -4.43 -24.50 -22.03
C LYS A 56 -4.49 -23.25 -21.17
N LEU A 57 -5.27 -23.27 -20.09
CA LEU A 57 -5.23 -22.23 -19.07
C LEU A 57 -3.93 -22.37 -18.26
N ILE A 58 -3.12 -21.31 -18.25
CA ILE A 58 -1.79 -21.28 -17.62
C ILE A 58 -1.66 -20.19 -16.55
N GLY A 59 -2.67 -19.34 -16.41
CA GLY A 59 -2.72 -18.34 -15.35
C GLY A 59 -4.14 -17.83 -15.12
N MET A 60 -4.41 -17.33 -13.92
CA MET A 60 -5.69 -16.72 -13.58
C MET A 60 -5.54 -15.61 -12.55
N ALA A 61 -6.51 -14.70 -12.46
CA ALA A 61 -6.69 -13.84 -11.30
C ALA A 61 -8.17 -13.55 -11.01
N LEU A 62 -8.57 -13.67 -9.74
CA LEU A 62 -9.92 -13.41 -9.24
C LEU A 62 -9.94 -12.13 -8.43
N MET A 63 -10.92 -11.26 -8.69
CA MET A 63 -11.21 -10.11 -7.83
C MET A 63 -12.71 -9.81 -7.74
N PHE A 64 -13.15 -9.25 -6.62
CA PHE A 64 -14.56 -8.93 -6.35
C PHE A 64 -14.73 -7.53 -5.72
N PRO A 65 -15.90 -6.88 -5.88
CA PRO A 65 -16.14 -5.54 -5.35
C PRO A 65 -16.23 -5.50 -3.82
N THR A 66 -15.82 -4.37 -3.23
CA THR A 66 -15.90 -4.16 -1.77
C THR A 66 -16.84 -3.03 -1.37
N ASP A 67 -17.77 -2.61 -2.24
CA ASP A 67 -18.50 -1.35 -2.12
C ASP A 67 -19.28 -1.16 -0.81
N ARG A 68 -19.74 -2.24 -0.18
CA ARG A 68 -20.40 -2.19 1.14
C ARG A 68 -19.49 -1.64 2.25
N VAL A 69 -18.18 -1.90 2.16
CA VAL A 69 -17.21 -1.55 3.22
C VAL A 69 -16.25 -0.46 2.76
N LYS A 70 -15.82 -0.51 1.49
CA LYS A 70 -14.92 0.44 0.85
C LYS A 70 -15.41 0.71 -0.59
N PRO A 71 -16.20 1.77 -0.81
CA PRO A 71 -16.65 2.17 -2.14
C PRO A 71 -15.49 2.37 -3.12
N LYS A 72 -15.67 1.98 -4.39
CA LYS A 72 -14.67 2.15 -5.46
C LYS A 72 -13.35 1.41 -5.24
N ARG A 73 -13.34 0.40 -4.36
CA ARG A 73 -12.26 -0.57 -4.20
C ARG A 73 -12.71 -1.95 -4.66
N MET A 74 -11.80 -2.66 -5.32
CA MET A 74 -11.89 -4.11 -5.58
C MET A 74 -10.96 -4.87 -4.63
N TRP A 75 -11.29 -6.11 -4.30
CA TRP A 75 -10.42 -7.04 -3.59
C TRP A 75 -9.90 -8.11 -4.54
N SER A 76 -8.59 -8.19 -4.75
CA SER A 76 -7.95 -9.25 -5.53
C SER A 76 -7.67 -10.44 -4.63
N HIS A 77 -8.48 -11.48 -4.74
CA HIS A 77 -8.42 -12.63 -3.84
C HIS A 77 -7.27 -13.57 -4.17
N MET A 78 -7.18 -13.99 -5.43
CA MET A 78 -6.25 -15.02 -5.89
C MET A 78 -5.64 -14.64 -7.23
N ALA A 79 -4.39 -15.03 -7.43
CA ALA A 79 -3.69 -14.93 -8.70
C ALA A 79 -2.72 -16.10 -8.82
N ALA A 80 -2.93 -16.94 -9.82
CA ALA A 80 -2.17 -18.16 -10.05
C ALA A 80 -1.47 -18.09 -11.41
N VAL A 81 -0.27 -18.67 -11.47
CA VAL A 81 0.43 -18.95 -12.73
C VAL A 81 1.00 -20.36 -12.59
N ASP A 82 0.72 -21.21 -13.59
CA ASP A 82 1.24 -22.56 -13.70
C ASP A 82 2.77 -22.53 -13.43
N PRO A 83 3.31 -23.38 -12.53
CA PRO A 83 4.73 -23.38 -12.18
C PRO A 83 5.68 -23.44 -13.39
N ALA A 84 5.30 -24.14 -14.47
CA ALA A 84 6.11 -24.22 -15.70
C ALA A 84 6.21 -22.88 -16.46
N TYR A 85 5.31 -21.94 -16.15
CA TYR A 85 5.17 -20.65 -16.82
C TYR A 85 5.55 -19.45 -15.94
N GLN A 86 5.96 -19.70 -14.69
CA GLN A 86 6.39 -18.63 -13.77
C GLN A 86 7.67 -17.94 -14.26
N GLY A 87 7.84 -16.67 -13.88
CA GLY A 87 8.99 -15.86 -14.29
C GLY A 87 8.91 -15.28 -15.72
N GLN A 88 7.86 -15.59 -16.48
CA GLN A 88 7.68 -15.12 -17.87
C GLN A 88 6.82 -13.85 -18.00
N GLY A 89 6.55 -13.15 -16.90
CA GLY A 89 5.76 -11.90 -16.89
C GLY A 89 4.24 -12.09 -16.85
N ILE A 90 3.72 -13.33 -16.93
CA ILE A 90 2.26 -13.60 -16.96
C ILE A 90 1.52 -13.01 -15.77
N GLY A 91 2.06 -13.16 -14.55
CA GLY A 91 1.45 -12.60 -13.35
C GLY A 91 1.34 -11.07 -13.41
N PHE A 92 2.33 -10.39 -14.01
CA PHE A 92 2.27 -8.94 -14.20
C PHE A 92 1.13 -8.56 -15.14
N GLU A 93 1.03 -9.23 -16.30
CA GLU A 93 -0.03 -8.96 -17.28
C GLU A 93 -1.44 -9.25 -16.74
N LEU A 94 -1.61 -10.32 -15.95
CA LEU A 94 -2.89 -10.60 -15.25
C LEU A 94 -3.28 -9.44 -14.30
N LYS A 95 -2.33 -8.90 -13.53
CA LYS A 95 -2.60 -7.76 -12.64
C LYS A 95 -2.86 -6.48 -13.44
N GLN A 96 -2.18 -6.28 -14.57
CA GLN A 96 -2.42 -5.15 -15.45
C GLN A 96 -3.81 -5.21 -16.10
N PHE A 97 -4.28 -6.40 -16.46
CA PHE A 97 -5.65 -6.63 -16.90
C PHE A 97 -6.64 -6.24 -15.80
N GLN A 98 -6.46 -6.74 -14.57
CA GLN A 98 -7.30 -6.36 -13.42
C GLN A 98 -7.35 -4.84 -13.23
N ARG A 99 -6.19 -4.16 -13.33
CA ARG A 99 -6.10 -2.71 -13.19
C ARG A 99 -6.88 -1.97 -14.26
N ASN A 100 -6.75 -2.35 -15.52
CA ASN A 100 -7.41 -1.67 -16.63
C ASN A 100 -8.93 -1.86 -16.53
N TRP A 101 -9.37 -3.10 -16.32
CA TRP A 101 -10.79 -3.42 -16.10
C TRP A 101 -11.37 -2.63 -14.92
N ALA A 102 -10.66 -2.57 -13.79
CA ALA A 102 -11.11 -1.82 -12.62
C ALA A 102 -11.26 -0.31 -12.91
N LEU A 103 -10.31 0.28 -13.64
CA LEU A 103 -10.36 1.69 -14.03
C LEU A 103 -11.54 2.00 -14.98
N GLU A 104 -11.79 1.12 -15.94
CA GLU A 104 -12.90 1.21 -16.90
C GLU A 104 -14.25 1.10 -16.20
N ASN A 105 -14.34 0.27 -15.16
CA ASN A 105 -15.55 0.08 -14.34
C ASN A 105 -15.65 1.04 -13.15
N GLY A 106 -14.89 2.15 -13.15
CA GLY A 106 -15.06 3.24 -12.18
C GLY A 106 -14.38 3.05 -10.81
N TYR A 107 -13.67 1.94 -10.61
CA TYR A 107 -12.87 1.70 -9.41
C TYR A 107 -11.58 2.54 -9.40
N GLN A 108 -11.03 2.74 -8.20
CA GLN A 108 -9.87 3.61 -7.97
C GLN A 108 -8.67 2.87 -7.37
N GLU A 109 -8.93 1.78 -6.67
CA GLU A 109 -7.93 0.99 -5.98
C GLU A 109 -8.28 -0.50 -5.95
N ILE A 110 -7.25 -1.34 -5.88
CA ILE A 110 -7.37 -2.79 -5.68
C ILE A 110 -6.60 -3.11 -4.39
N GLY A 111 -7.24 -3.84 -3.46
CA GLY A 111 -6.62 -4.33 -2.23
C GLY A 111 -6.41 -5.85 -2.26
N TRP A 112 -5.38 -6.34 -1.57
CA TRP A 112 -5.18 -7.78 -1.31
C TRP A 112 -4.20 -7.99 -0.15
N THR A 113 -4.08 -9.22 0.33
CA THR A 113 -3.09 -9.61 1.34
C THR A 113 -1.99 -10.49 0.76
N PHE A 114 -0.81 -10.48 1.38
CA PHE A 114 0.23 -11.48 1.13
C PHE A 114 1.07 -11.73 2.39
N ASP A 115 1.79 -12.86 2.43
CA ASP A 115 2.73 -13.17 3.51
C ASP A 115 3.99 -12.27 3.42
N PRO A 116 4.25 -11.41 4.42
CA PRO A 116 5.38 -10.48 4.37
C PRO A 116 6.77 -11.15 4.42
N LEU A 117 6.89 -12.44 4.78
CA LEU A 117 8.18 -13.16 4.71
C LEU A 117 8.45 -13.77 3.32
N GLN A 118 7.47 -13.75 2.42
CA GLN A 118 7.64 -14.27 1.06
C GLN A 118 8.26 -13.20 0.16
N ARG A 119 9.59 -13.27 -0.01
CA ARG A 119 10.39 -12.35 -0.83
C ARG A 119 9.81 -12.09 -2.22
N GLY A 120 9.39 -13.16 -2.91
CA GLY A 120 8.81 -13.05 -4.26
C GLY A 120 7.56 -12.17 -4.29
N ASN A 121 6.68 -12.36 -3.31
CA ASN A 121 5.47 -11.56 -3.15
C ASN A 121 5.79 -10.11 -2.77
N ALA A 122 6.76 -9.90 -1.88
CA ALA A 122 7.18 -8.55 -1.48
C ALA A 122 7.69 -7.75 -2.68
N ASN A 123 8.60 -8.35 -3.47
CA ASN A 123 9.13 -7.76 -4.68
C ASN A 123 8.03 -7.49 -5.71
N PHE A 124 7.20 -8.50 -6.01
CA PHE A 124 6.16 -8.35 -7.01
C PHE A 124 5.13 -7.27 -6.62
N ASN A 125 4.63 -7.30 -5.38
CA ASN A 125 3.56 -6.41 -4.96
C ASN A 125 4.00 -4.95 -4.75
N LEU A 126 5.20 -4.72 -4.22
CA LEU A 126 5.67 -3.36 -3.89
C LEU A 126 6.59 -2.77 -4.95
N HIS A 127 7.57 -3.55 -5.42
CA HIS A 127 8.56 -3.09 -6.38
C HIS A 127 8.01 -3.09 -7.80
N VAL A 128 7.47 -4.24 -8.25
CA VAL A 128 7.03 -4.43 -9.64
C VAL A 128 5.69 -3.73 -9.90
N LEU A 129 4.68 -3.93 -9.04
CA LEU A 129 3.36 -3.31 -9.23
C LEU A 129 3.27 -1.89 -8.68
N GLY A 130 4.09 -1.54 -7.68
CA GLY A 130 4.01 -0.24 -7.01
C GLY A 130 2.86 -0.14 -6.00
N GLY A 131 2.39 -1.28 -5.47
CA GLY A 131 1.52 -1.29 -4.30
C GLY A 131 2.23 -0.75 -3.08
N ALA A 132 1.46 -0.37 -2.06
CA ALA A 132 1.99 0.09 -0.79
C ALA A 132 1.19 -0.50 0.37
N THR A 133 1.83 -0.71 1.52
CA THR A 133 1.16 -1.25 2.71
C THR A 133 1.58 -0.55 3.99
N ASN A 134 0.60 -0.30 4.85
CA ASN A 134 0.79 0.18 6.22
C ASN A 134 -0.18 -0.53 7.19
N THR A 135 -0.69 -1.70 6.79
CA THR A 135 -1.68 -2.47 7.56
C THR A 135 -1.18 -3.89 7.71
N TYR A 136 -1.13 -4.35 8.96
CA TYR A 136 -0.63 -5.66 9.33
C TYR A 136 -1.73 -6.45 10.03
N HIS A 137 -1.90 -7.70 9.62
CA HIS A 137 -2.86 -8.64 10.17
C HIS A 137 -2.11 -9.80 10.83
N ILE A 138 -2.38 -10.04 12.11
CA ILE A 138 -1.79 -11.14 12.87
C ILE A 138 -2.63 -12.39 12.65
N ASN A 139 -1.99 -13.50 12.27
CA ASN A 139 -2.61 -14.81 12.12
C ASN A 139 -3.94 -14.78 11.33
N PHE A 140 -3.92 -14.08 10.20
CA PHE A 140 -5.13 -13.62 9.51
C PHE A 140 -6.03 -14.76 9.00
N TYR A 141 -5.43 -15.90 8.65
CA TYR A 141 -6.13 -17.09 8.15
C TYR A 141 -6.12 -18.25 9.15
N GLY A 142 -5.69 -18.02 10.40
CA GLY A 142 -5.53 -19.10 11.38
C GLY A 142 -4.41 -20.08 11.01
N GLU A 143 -4.58 -21.34 11.43
CA GLU A 143 -3.66 -22.42 11.08
C GLU A 143 -3.83 -22.79 9.61
N MET A 144 -2.73 -22.76 8.86
CA MET A 144 -2.71 -23.12 7.45
C MET A 144 -1.94 -24.42 7.26
N THR A 145 -2.50 -25.35 6.48
CA THR A 145 -1.92 -26.68 6.25
C THR A 145 -1.18 -26.80 4.92
N ASP A 146 -1.17 -25.76 4.09
CA ASP A 146 -0.44 -25.75 2.83
C ASP A 146 1.08 -25.70 3.06
N GLY A 147 1.87 -26.35 2.19
CA GLY A 147 3.30 -26.53 2.41
C GLY A 147 4.10 -25.23 2.59
N ILE A 148 3.64 -24.13 1.98
CA ILE A 148 4.30 -22.83 2.04
C ILE A 148 4.08 -22.18 3.41
N ASN A 149 2.83 -22.10 3.88
CA ASN A 149 2.48 -21.40 5.12
C ASN A 149 2.52 -22.27 6.39
N ALA A 150 2.49 -23.59 6.25
CA ALA A 150 2.45 -24.51 7.39
C ALA A 150 3.58 -24.27 8.39
N GLY A 151 3.22 -24.29 9.68
CA GLY A 151 4.16 -24.19 10.80
C GLY A 151 4.52 -22.77 11.25
N LEU A 152 3.93 -21.72 10.66
CA LEU A 152 4.04 -20.33 11.12
C LEU A 152 2.64 -19.70 11.24
N PRO A 153 2.45 -18.69 12.12
CA PRO A 153 1.25 -17.87 12.10
C PRO A 153 1.02 -17.26 10.72
N SER A 154 -0.23 -17.25 10.26
CA SER A 154 -0.64 -16.78 8.93
C SER A 154 -0.70 -15.25 8.83
N ASP A 155 0.33 -14.58 9.31
CA ASP A 155 0.38 -13.12 9.26
C ASP A 155 0.36 -12.62 7.82
N ARG A 156 -0.29 -11.47 7.63
CA ARG A 156 -0.45 -10.84 6.33
C ARG A 156 -0.22 -9.35 6.41
N VAL A 157 0.32 -8.78 5.34
CA VAL A 157 0.21 -7.34 5.08
C VAL A 157 -0.86 -7.09 4.02
N GLU A 158 -1.68 -6.07 4.23
CA GLU A 158 -2.68 -5.62 3.26
C GLU A 158 -2.08 -4.56 2.34
N VAL A 159 -1.94 -4.89 1.07
CA VAL A 159 -1.44 -3.99 0.03
C VAL A 159 -2.62 -3.25 -0.59
N ILE A 160 -2.45 -1.94 -0.74
CA ILE A 160 -3.35 -1.11 -1.52
C ILE A 160 -2.64 -0.65 -2.80
N TRP A 161 -3.24 -0.96 -3.93
CA TRP A 161 -2.77 -0.55 -5.24
C TRP A 161 -3.63 0.58 -5.79
N LYS A 162 -3.15 1.80 -5.64
CA LYS A 162 -3.83 3.02 -6.10
C LYS A 162 -3.64 3.19 -7.61
N LEU A 163 -4.65 2.81 -8.39
CA LEU A 163 -4.51 2.55 -9.82
C LEU A 163 -4.08 3.77 -10.65
N ARG A 164 -4.46 4.98 -10.20
CA ARG A 164 -4.10 6.27 -10.85
C ARG A 164 -2.86 6.93 -10.26
N ASN A 165 -2.19 6.33 -9.28
CA ASN A 165 -0.95 6.85 -8.71
C ASN A 165 0.15 6.97 -9.78
N SER A 166 0.98 8.01 -9.70
CA SER A 166 2.02 8.28 -10.71
C SER A 166 3.11 7.21 -10.77
N ARG A 167 3.49 6.62 -9.62
CA ARG A 167 4.43 5.50 -9.55
C ARG A 167 3.83 4.26 -10.22
N VAL A 168 2.61 3.89 -9.85
CA VAL A 168 1.88 2.78 -10.48
C VAL A 168 1.78 2.97 -11.99
N LYS A 169 1.37 4.16 -12.46
CA LYS A 169 1.27 4.47 -13.89
C LYS A 169 2.61 4.34 -14.62
N ARG A 170 3.75 4.67 -13.99
CA ARG A 170 5.08 4.50 -14.59
C ARG A 170 5.46 3.02 -14.70
N LEU A 171 5.30 2.26 -13.62
CA LEU A 171 5.61 0.81 -13.59
C LEU A 171 4.75 0.03 -14.57
N SER A 172 3.45 0.35 -14.65
CA SER A 172 2.54 -0.22 -15.65
C SER A 172 3.00 0.00 -17.10
N GLY A 173 3.83 1.01 -17.36
CA GLY A 173 4.42 1.27 -18.68
C GLY A 173 5.84 0.71 -18.84
N HIS A 174 6.28 -0.21 -17.97
CA HIS A 174 7.64 -0.77 -17.92
C HIS A 174 8.74 0.30 -17.80
N LYS A 175 8.43 1.45 -17.19
CA LYS A 175 9.40 2.55 -17.01
C LYS A 175 10.11 2.40 -15.68
N ALA A 176 11.43 2.49 -15.71
CA ALA A 176 12.26 2.53 -14.51
C ALA A 176 11.84 3.68 -13.59
N ILE A 177 11.89 3.43 -12.28
CA ILE A 177 11.69 4.44 -11.25
C ILE A 177 13.06 4.72 -10.59
N PRO A 178 13.46 5.99 -10.46
CA PRO A 178 14.66 6.33 -9.70
C PRO A 178 14.54 5.81 -8.25
N PRO A 179 15.60 5.22 -7.70
CA PRO A 179 15.56 4.71 -6.33
C PRO A 179 15.32 5.86 -5.34
N LEU A 180 14.47 5.63 -4.34
CA LEU A 180 14.20 6.61 -3.28
C LEU A 180 15.38 6.77 -2.32
N LEU A 181 16.24 5.73 -2.22
CA LEU A 181 17.48 5.72 -1.47
C LEU A 181 18.57 5.06 -2.32
N SER A 182 19.67 5.78 -2.58
CA SER A 182 20.85 5.18 -3.23
C SER A 182 21.47 4.14 -2.31
N THR A 183 21.89 2.99 -2.86
CA THR A 183 22.57 1.94 -2.09
C THR A 183 23.86 2.43 -1.43
N SER A 184 24.55 3.39 -2.06
CA SER A 184 25.73 4.07 -1.52
C SER A 184 25.46 4.89 -0.25
N ASN A 185 24.20 5.26 0.00
CA ASN A 185 23.79 6.13 1.09
C ASN A 185 23.15 5.35 2.26
N ILE A 186 23.11 4.03 2.17
CA ILE A 186 22.57 3.18 3.24
C ILE A 186 23.60 3.12 4.38
N SER A 187 23.25 3.77 5.49
CA SER A 187 23.99 3.70 6.76
C SER A 187 23.30 2.79 7.76
N ASP A 188 23.98 2.50 8.87
CA ASP A 188 23.46 1.62 9.93
C ASP A 188 22.16 2.14 10.59
N GLU A 189 21.93 3.45 10.54
CA GLU A 189 20.73 4.14 11.04
C GLU A 189 19.47 3.84 10.22
N HIS A 190 19.63 3.37 8.98
CA HIS A 190 18.49 3.03 8.13
C HIS A 190 17.87 1.69 8.50
N TYR A 191 18.55 0.80 9.22
CA TYR A 191 18.02 -0.54 9.50
C TYR A 191 17.12 -0.54 10.74
N LEU A 192 15.85 -0.92 10.58
CA LEU A 192 14.96 -1.27 11.70
C LEU A 192 14.98 -2.76 12.02
N LEU A 193 15.26 -3.59 11.02
CA LEU A 193 15.39 -5.03 11.17
C LEU A 193 16.50 -5.50 10.25
N ARG A 194 17.45 -6.27 10.81
CA ARG A 194 18.61 -6.77 10.07
C ARG A 194 19.02 -8.15 10.56
N SER A 195 19.52 -8.99 9.65
CA SER A 195 20.15 -10.26 9.96
C SER A 195 21.58 -10.05 10.49
N ILE A 196 21.89 -10.63 11.64
CA ILE A 196 23.24 -10.81 12.19
C ILE A 196 23.34 -12.28 12.60
N ASP A 197 24.28 -13.02 12.00
CA ASP A 197 24.44 -14.46 12.22
C ASP A 197 23.12 -15.24 12.09
N ASP A 198 22.38 -14.95 11.01
CA ASP A 198 21.03 -15.45 10.69
C ASP A 198 19.92 -15.04 11.68
N GLN A 199 20.24 -14.37 12.79
CA GLN A 199 19.26 -13.89 13.76
C GLN A 199 18.66 -12.54 13.34
N PRO A 200 17.34 -12.33 13.54
CA PRO A 200 16.70 -11.05 13.33
C PRO A 200 16.99 -10.09 14.48
N ILE A 201 17.71 -9.01 14.20
CA ILE A 201 18.03 -7.95 15.16
C ILE A 201 17.24 -6.69 14.82
N SER A 202 16.34 -6.31 15.72
CA SER A 202 15.52 -5.10 15.60
C SER A 202 16.21 -3.88 16.21
N LYS A 203 15.97 -2.70 15.65
CA LYS A 203 16.38 -1.41 16.22
C LYS A 203 15.17 -0.50 16.44
N ALA A 204 15.32 0.44 17.36
CA ALA A 204 14.31 1.47 17.62
C ALA A 204 14.27 2.52 16.50
N LEU A 205 13.08 3.10 16.29
CA LEU A 205 12.92 4.29 15.46
C LEU A 205 13.71 5.46 16.05
N GLN A 206 14.54 6.09 15.23
CA GLN A 206 15.21 7.36 15.46
C GLN A 206 14.37 8.55 14.98
N PRO A 207 14.40 9.70 15.69
CA PRO A 207 13.75 10.93 15.23
C PRO A 207 14.28 11.41 13.87
N LYS A 208 13.41 12.02 13.05
CA LYS A 208 13.73 12.68 11.76
C LYS A 208 14.22 11.78 10.63
N GLN A 209 14.38 10.48 10.86
CA GLN A 209 14.73 9.55 9.79
C GLN A 209 13.51 9.34 8.87
N LYS A 210 13.67 9.55 7.56
CA LYS A 210 12.52 9.46 6.62
C LYS A 210 12.34 8.09 5.99
N ILE A 211 13.40 7.30 5.97
CA ILE A 211 13.44 6.00 5.30
C ILE A 211 14.08 4.99 6.23
N TYR A 212 13.41 3.87 6.40
CA TYR A 212 13.94 2.70 7.08
C TYR A 212 13.91 1.47 6.17
N LEU A 213 14.75 0.51 6.51
CA LEU A 213 14.89 -0.78 5.88
C LEU A 213 14.57 -1.87 6.90
N ALA A 214 13.67 -2.77 6.54
CA ALA A 214 13.37 -3.96 7.32
C ALA A 214 13.73 -5.19 6.48
N GLU A 215 14.76 -5.92 6.89
CA GLU A 215 15.23 -7.10 6.19
C GLU A 215 14.28 -8.29 6.35
N ILE A 216 14.28 -9.18 5.37
CA ILE A 216 13.74 -10.54 5.49
C ILE A 216 14.75 -11.58 4.98
N PRO A 217 14.63 -12.85 5.41
CA PRO A 217 15.47 -13.92 4.89
C PRO A 217 15.34 -14.09 3.37
N ALA A 218 16.41 -14.55 2.72
CA ALA A 218 16.40 -14.83 1.28
C ALA A 218 15.34 -15.87 0.88
N SER A 219 15.12 -16.87 1.74
CA SER A 219 14.08 -17.89 1.59
C SER A 219 13.58 -18.32 2.97
N ILE A 220 12.35 -17.93 3.30
CA ILE A 220 11.70 -18.37 4.53
C ILE A 220 11.44 -19.88 4.54
N SER A 221 11.17 -20.49 3.38
CA SER A 221 10.97 -21.94 3.26
C SER A 221 12.24 -22.72 3.60
N ALA A 222 13.40 -22.30 3.07
CA ALA A 222 14.68 -22.93 3.39
C ALA A 222 15.05 -22.71 4.88
N LEU A 223 14.77 -21.52 5.41
CA LEU A 223 14.97 -21.23 6.83
C LEU A 223 14.14 -22.14 7.73
N LYS A 224 12.86 -22.33 7.39
CA LYS A 224 11.91 -23.20 8.11
C LYS A 224 12.36 -24.66 8.13
N GLN A 225 12.92 -25.16 7.01
CA GLN A 225 13.49 -26.51 6.94
C GLN A 225 14.72 -26.67 7.84
N ARG A 226 15.53 -25.62 7.97
CA ARG A 226 16.77 -25.64 8.78
C ARG A 226 16.50 -25.44 10.27
N SER A 227 15.63 -24.49 10.64
CA SER A 227 15.21 -24.26 12.03
C SER A 227 13.85 -23.56 12.05
N LYS A 228 12.87 -24.25 12.65
CA LYS A 228 11.52 -23.72 12.85
C LYS A 228 11.51 -22.56 13.84
N GLU A 229 12.33 -22.66 14.88
CA GLU A 229 12.50 -21.66 15.93
C GLU A 229 12.97 -20.34 15.33
N LEU A 230 13.97 -20.41 14.44
CA LEU A 230 14.49 -19.23 13.76
C LEU A 230 13.47 -18.62 12.80
N ALA A 231 12.71 -19.44 12.07
CA ALA A 231 11.63 -18.95 11.21
C ALA A 231 10.53 -18.23 12.02
N VAL A 232 10.19 -18.74 13.21
CA VAL A 232 9.28 -18.09 14.16
C VAL A 232 9.87 -16.78 14.67
N ALA A 233 11.16 -16.75 15.02
CA ALA A 233 11.83 -15.54 15.46
C ALA A 233 11.76 -14.43 14.40
N TRP A 234 12.00 -14.76 13.14
CA TRP A 234 11.86 -13.81 12.01
C TRP A 234 10.43 -13.32 11.82
N ARG A 235 9.43 -14.21 11.96
CA ARG A 235 8.01 -13.82 11.91
C ARG A 235 7.67 -12.79 12.98
N ILE A 236 8.09 -13.04 14.22
CA ILE A 236 7.80 -12.15 15.35
C ILE A 236 8.56 -10.82 15.20
N ALA A 237 9.84 -10.86 14.82
CA ALA A 237 10.64 -9.66 14.64
C ALA A 237 10.08 -8.75 13.53
N LEU A 238 9.68 -9.33 12.39
CA LEU A 238 9.08 -8.57 11.29
C LEU A 238 7.70 -8.01 11.67
N ARG A 239 6.86 -8.80 12.36
CA ARG A 239 5.57 -8.35 12.91
C ARG A 239 5.75 -7.10 13.76
N ASN A 240 6.61 -7.17 14.77
CA ASN A 240 6.86 -6.06 15.69
C ASN A 240 7.40 -4.84 14.94
N THR A 241 8.37 -5.05 14.04
CA THR A 241 8.94 -3.98 13.20
C THR A 241 7.87 -3.25 12.39
N PHE A 242 7.00 -3.99 11.70
CA PHE A 242 5.93 -3.40 10.90
C PHE A 242 4.86 -2.72 11.75
N GLN A 243 4.42 -3.32 12.85
CA GLN A 243 3.44 -2.69 13.74
C GLN A 243 3.98 -1.37 14.30
N THR A 244 5.21 -1.35 14.80
CA THR A 244 5.86 -0.13 15.30
C THR A 244 6.01 0.93 14.20
N ALA A 245 6.52 0.55 13.02
CA ALA A 245 6.71 1.48 11.93
C ALA A 245 5.38 2.05 11.40
N PHE A 246 4.35 1.22 11.22
CA PHE A 246 3.06 1.66 10.70
C PHE A 246 2.32 2.55 11.70
N GLN A 247 2.38 2.25 13.00
CA GLN A 247 1.86 3.13 14.05
C GLN A 247 2.57 4.49 14.07
N ALA A 248 3.87 4.52 13.77
CA ALA A 248 4.65 5.74 13.64
C ALA A 248 4.46 6.47 12.30
N GLY A 249 3.51 6.05 11.45
CA GLY A 249 3.17 6.73 10.20
C GLY A 249 4.04 6.33 8.99
N TYR A 250 4.82 5.25 9.08
CA TYR A 250 5.56 4.74 7.94
C TYR A 250 4.68 3.85 7.05
N THR A 251 5.05 3.73 5.79
CA THR A 251 4.43 2.83 4.82
C THR A 251 5.53 2.07 4.09
N ALA A 252 5.38 0.75 3.96
CA ALA A 252 6.21 -0.03 3.06
C ALA A 252 5.82 0.32 1.61
N HIS A 253 6.71 1.03 0.92
CA HIS A 253 6.48 1.59 -0.42
C HIS A 253 7.24 0.87 -1.52
N ASP A 254 8.28 0.13 -1.16
CA ASP A 254 9.14 -0.57 -2.10
C ASP A 254 9.78 -1.78 -1.43
N PHE A 255 10.40 -2.62 -2.26
CA PHE A 255 11.17 -3.77 -1.83
C PHE A 255 12.46 -3.83 -2.65
N ILE A 256 13.61 -3.87 -1.99
CA ILE A 256 14.92 -3.70 -2.63
C ILE A 256 15.85 -4.86 -2.30
N ALA A 257 16.72 -5.18 -3.25
CA ALA A 257 17.84 -6.10 -3.05
C ALA A 257 19.16 -5.30 -3.00
N VAL A 258 19.97 -5.54 -1.96
CA VAL A 258 21.27 -4.88 -1.79
C VAL A 258 22.28 -5.94 -1.38
N ASN A 259 23.30 -6.18 -2.21
CA ASN A 259 24.38 -7.14 -1.95
C ASN A 259 23.86 -8.54 -1.55
N GLY A 260 22.84 -9.04 -2.26
CA GLY A 260 22.23 -10.36 -1.99
C GLY A 260 21.28 -10.43 -0.79
N ARG A 261 21.02 -9.30 -0.12
CA ARG A 261 20.09 -9.17 1.01
C ARG A 261 18.82 -8.41 0.58
N TYR A 262 17.71 -8.62 1.27
CA TYR A 262 16.40 -8.19 0.80
C TYR A 262 15.64 -7.40 1.86
N PHE A 263 15.19 -6.20 1.49
CA PHE A 263 14.64 -5.25 2.44
C PHE A 263 13.33 -4.67 1.95
N TYR A 264 12.35 -4.59 2.85
CA TYR A 264 11.26 -3.63 2.73
C TYR A 264 11.79 -2.23 2.97
N MET A 265 11.38 -1.30 2.12
CA MET A 265 11.67 0.11 2.31
C MET A 265 10.45 0.82 2.88
N LEU A 266 10.56 1.18 4.14
CA LEU A 266 9.57 1.89 4.94
C LEU A 266 9.82 3.39 4.79
N VAL A 267 8.84 4.13 4.28
CA VAL A 267 8.96 5.58 4.05
C VAL A 267 7.95 6.29 4.93
N GLU A 268 8.41 7.31 5.64
CA GLU A 268 7.56 8.19 6.44
C GLU A 268 6.49 8.81 5.54
N GLN A 269 5.21 8.59 5.84
CA GLN A 269 4.13 9.34 5.22
C GLN A 269 4.09 10.71 5.89
N GLN A 270 4.76 11.69 5.30
CA GLN A 270 4.65 13.05 5.79
C GLN A 270 3.21 13.54 5.61
N SER A 271 2.49 13.70 6.73
CA SER A 271 1.19 14.34 6.74
C SER A 271 1.33 15.79 6.30
N TRP A 272 0.29 16.30 5.63
CA TRP A 272 0.22 17.71 5.24
C TRP A 272 -1.01 18.33 5.89
N TYR A 273 -0.84 19.52 6.40
CA TYR A 273 -1.92 20.29 6.97
C TYR A 273 -2.39 21.33 5.96
N MET A 274 -3.70 21.47 5.82
CA MET A 274 -4.29 22.74 5.40
C MET A 274 -4.52 23.56 6.66
N TYR A 275 -4.11 24.83 6.65
CA TYR A 275 -4.29 25.72 7.78
C TYR A 275 -4.91 27.04 7.37
N VAL A 276 -5.56 27.67 8.33
CA VAL A 276 -6.13 29.00 8.21
C VAL A 276 -5.51 29.88 9.29
N LEU A 277 -4.97 31.02 8.86
CA LEU A 277 -4.48 32.07 9.73
C LEU A 277 -5.44 33.24 9.71
N GLU A 278 -5.67 33.83 10.88
CA GLU A 278 -6.24 35.17 11.01
C GLU A 278 -5.10 36.18 11.05
N CYS A 279 -5.16 37.16 10.16
CA CYS A 279 -4.16 38.22 10.08
C CYS A 279 -4.53 39.39 10.99
N SER A 280 -3.60 40.32 11.22
CA SER A 280 -3.82 41.51 12.07
C SER A 280 -4.96 42.41 11.58
N ASP A 281 -5.31 42.34 10.29
CA ASP A 281 -6.42 43.06 9.66
C ASP A 281 -7.73 42.24 9.62
N GLN A 282 -7.84 41.15 10.40
CA GLN A 282 -9.01 40.25 10.48
C GLN A 282 -9.33 39.53 9.15
N THR A 283 -8.42 39.60 8.18
CA THR A 283 -8.50 38.79 6.96
C THR A 283 -7.98 37.37 7.21
N LEU A 284 -8.51 36.42 6.45
CA LEU A 284 -8.09 35.01 6.54
C LEU A 284 -7.09 34.68 5.44
N TYR A 285 -6.01 34.01 5.81
CA TYR A 285 -5.06 33.41 4.88
C TYR A 285 -5.15 31.89 4.98
N THR A 286 -5.26 31.20 3.84
CA THR A 286 -5.27 29.73 3.79
C THR A 286 -4.02 29.24 3.05
N GLY A 287 -3.35 28.25 3.63
CA GLY A 287 -2.19 27.61 3.02
C GLY A 287 -2.08 26.15 3.40
N ILE A 288 -1.05 25.49 2.89
CA ILE A 288 -0.68 24.12 3.26
C ILE A 288 0.76 24.04 3.74
N THR A 289 1.04 23.11 4.65
CA THR A 289 2.39 22.88 5.19
C THR A 289 2.49 21.47 5.77
N PRO A 290 3.66 20.82 5.74
CA PRO A 290 3.88 19.59 6.50
C PRO A 290 4.19 19.86 7.99
N ASP A 291 4.51 21.12 8.35
CA ASP A 291 4.85 21.54 9.71
C ASP A 291 4.14 22.87 10.02
N LEU A 292 3.16 22.85 10.93
CA LEU A 292 2.35 24.02 11.29
C LEU A 292 3.17 25.02 12.11
N SER A 293 3.84 24.55 13.15
CA SER A 293 4.59 25.40 14.09
C SER A 293 5.68 26.21 13.37
N GLN A 294 6.52 25.54 12.57
CA GLN A 294 7.55 26.24 11.78
C GLN A 294 6.92 27.20 10.77
N ARG A 295 5.77 26.85 10.20
CA ARG A 295 5.11 27.71 9.21
C ARG A 295 4.57 28.99 9.83
N VAL A 296 3.90 28.92 10.97
CA VAL A 296 3.39 30.09 11.70
C VAL A 296 4.55 31.01 12.11
N LEU A 297 5.62 30.46 12.68
CA LEU A 297 6.84 31.22 13.02
C LEU A 297 7.45 31.93 11.80
N LYS A 298 7.48 31.24 10.65
CA LYS A 298 7.97 31.80 9.39
C LYS A 298 7.10 32.98 8.93
N HIS A 299 5.77 32.88 9.05
CA HIS A 299 4.87 34.00 8.76
C HIS A 299 5.13 35.19 9.69
N ASN A 300 5.17 34.99 11.01
CA ASN A 300 5.36 36.08 11.98
C ASN A 300 6.75 36.73 11.91
N SER A 301 7.78 35.99 11.53
CA SER A 301 9.12 36.57 11.25
C SER A 301 9.21 37.35 9.92
N GLY A 302 8.13 37.47 9.15
CA GLY A 302 8.11 38.23 7.89
C GLY A 302 8.70 37.49 6.69
N ARG A 303 9.10 36.22 6.88
CA ARG A 303 9.64 35.32 5.84
C ARG A 303 8.56 34.39 5.24
N GLY A 304 7.29 34.62 5.57
CA GLY A 304 6.14 33.88 5.07
C GLY A 304 5.67 34.34 3.69
N ALA A 305 4.39 34.09 3.39
CA ALA A 305 3.78 34.53 2.13
C ALA A 305 3.75 36.07 2.03
N ALA A 306 3.89 36.60 0.80
CA ALA A 306 3.81 38.04 0.53
C ALA A 306 2.53 38.66 1.11
N TYR A 307 1.39 37.96 0.98
CA TYR A 307 0.09 38.38 1.53
C TYR A 307 0.16 38.68 3.03
N THR A 308 0.75 37.77 3.81
CA THR A 308 0.85 37.90 5.27
C THR A 308 1.95 38.85 5.71
N LYS A 309 2.95 39.16 4.87
CA LYS A 309 4.15 39.92 5.28
C LYS A 309 3.82 41.31 5.84
N THR A 310 2.77 41.96 5.32
CA THR A 310 2.29 43.28 5.77
C THR A 310 1.13 43.18 6.77
N ARG A 311 0.69 41.98 7.16
CA ARG A 311 -0.51 41.73 7.97
C ARG A 311 -0.21 40.87 9.20
N ARG A 312 0.94 41.15 9.81
CA ARG A 312 1.46 40.46 11.00
C ARG A 312 1.09 41.25 12.26
N PRO A 313 0.99 40.61 13.43
CA PRO A 313 1.09 39.16 13.64
C PRO A 313 -0.09 38.40 13.04
N VAL A 314 0.14 37.13 12.72
CA VAL A 314 -0.89 36.19 12.29
C VAL A 314 -1.08 35.14 13.38
N ARG A 315 -2.32 34.70 13.56
CA ARG A 315 -2.72 33.66 14.51
C ARG A 315 -3.26 32.44 13.76
N LEU A 316 -2.84 31.25 14.14
CA LEU A 316 -3.44 30.01 13.64
C LEU A 316 -4.85 29.87 14.22
N VAL A 317 -5.87 29.81 13.36
CA VAL A 317 -7.28 29.70 13.80
C VAL A 317 -7.93 28.37 13.42
N ALA A 318 -7.37 27.64 12.46
CA ALA A 318 -7.79 26.28 12.15
C ALA A 318 -6.71 25.50 11.41
N ALA A 319 -6.72 24.18 11.58
CA ALA A 319 -5.94 23.26 10.76
C ALA A 319 -6.67 21.93 10.56
N TRP A 320 -6.40 21.28 9.42
CA TRP A 320 -6.89 19.95 9.08
C TRP A 320 -5.74 19.10 8.57
N GLN A 321 -5.64 17.86 9.06
CA GLN A 321 -4.57 16.94 8.68
C GLN A 321 -4.97 16.07 7.48
N PHE A 322 -4.10 16.03 6.48
CA PHE A 322 -4.26 15.23 5.28
C PHE A 322 -3.10 14.24 5.11
N PRO A 323 -3.35 13.08 4.47
CA PRO A 323 -2.33 12.04 4.35
C PRO A 323 -1.17 12.41 3.41
N ASN A 324 -1.30 13.44 2.58
CA ASN A 324 -0.25 13.91 1.67
C ASN A 324 -0.54 15.32 1.15
N ARG A 325 0.47 15.92 0.51
CA ARG A 325 0.41 17.25 -0.10
C ARG A 325 -0.74 17.44 -1.08
N GLN A 326 -1.04 16.45 -1.91
CA GLN A 326 -2.05 16.57 -2.96
C GLN A 326 -3.47 16.64 -2.37
N ALA A 327 -3.74 15.87 -1.32
CA ALA A 327 -4.99 15.95 -0.58
C ALA A 327 -5.15 17.32 0.09
N ALA A 328 -4.13 17.80 0.81
CA ALA A 328 -4.13 19.13 1.42
C ALA A 328 -4.32 20.26 0.37
N MET A 329 -3.65 20.18 -0.78
CA MET A 329 -3.76 21.17 -1.85
C MET A 329 -5.15 21.20 -2.48
N LYS A 330 -5.80 20.03 -2.70
CA LYS A 330 -7.18 19.98 -3.18
C LYS A 330 -8.15 20.59 -2.17
N ALA A 331 -7.93 20.33 -0.88
CA ALA A 331 -8.69 20.95 0.19
C ALA A 331 -8.48 22.47 0.23
N GLU A 332 -7.25 22.95 0.13
CA GLU A 332 -6.92 24.39 0.08
C GLU A 332 -7.67 25.10 -1.04
N ILE A 333 -7.66 24.54 -2.26
CA ILE A 333 -8.38 25.10 -3.41
C ILE A 333 -9.89 25.14 -3.14
N ALA A 334 -10.46 24.06 -2.59
CA ALA A 334 -11.87 23.99 -2.28
C ALA A 334 -12.27 24.98 -1.18
N PHE A 335 -11.49 25.05 -0.11
CA PHE A 335 -11.72 25.95 1.02
C PHE A 335 -11.64 27.40 0.58
N LYS A 336 -10.66 27.77 -0.27
CA LYS A 336 -10.52 29.13 -0.82
C LYS A 336 -11.77 29.58 -1.58
N ARG A 337 -12.49 28.68 -2.25
CA ARG A 337 -13.74 28.96 -3.00
C ARG A 337 -14.97 29.13 -2.12
N LEU A 338 -14.92 28.75 -0.83
CA LEU A 338 -16.05 28.96 0.08
C LEU A 338 -16.27 30.46 0.35
N GLN A 339 -17.54 30.81 0.58
CA GLN A 339 -17.93 32.12 1.08
C GLN A 339 -17.34 32.35 2.48
N ARG A 340 -17.16 33.62 2.87
CA ARG A 340 -16.55 33.98 4.15
C ARG A 340 -17.29 33.34 5.33
N GLN A 341 -18.63 33.39 5.33
CA GLN A 341 -19.43 32.83 6.42
C GLN A 341 -19.20 31.33 6.59
N THR A 342 -19.27 30.56 5.50
CA THR A 342 -19.02 29.10 5.53
C THR A 342 -17.63 28.76 6.06
N LYS A 343 -16.60 29.57 5.75
CA LYS A 343 -15.26 29.40 6.32
C LYS A 343 -15.27 29.59 7.83
N LEU A 344 -15.91 30.64 8.31
CA LEU A 344 -16.04 30.93 9.74
C LEU A 344 -16.81 29.83 10.46
N ASP A 345 -17.87 29.30 9.85
CA ASP A 345 -18.66 28.22 10.44
C ASP A 345 -17.83 26.94 10.61
N HIS A 346 -17.04 26.56 9.59
CA HIS A 346 -16.11 25.42 9.70
C HIS A 346 -15.09 25.62 10.83
N ILE A 347 -14.57 26.83 10.99
CA ILE A 347 -13.56 27.17 12.02
C ILE A 347 -14.21 27.15 13.41
N ALA A 348 -15.34 27.82 13.60
CA ALA A 348 -16.01 27.97 14.88
C ALA A 348 -16.50 26.63 15.44
N HIS A 349 -16.99 25.74 14.56
CA HIS A 349 -17.55 24.44 14.96
C HIS A 349 -16.53 23.29 14.82
N LYS A 350 -15.26 23.60 14.52
CA LYS A 350 -14.18 22.60 14.34
C LYS A 350 -14.58 21.43 13.43
N GLN A 351 -15.33 21.73 12.37
CA GLN A 351 -15.90 20.71 11.51
C GLN A 351 -14.82 20.02 10.68
N SER A 352 -14.99 18.74 10.40
CA SER A 352 -14.16 18.05 9.41
C SER A 352 -14.30 18.70 8.02
N PHE A 353 -13.27 18.56 7.18
CA PHE A 353 -13.28 19.11 5.84
C PHE A 353 -12.64 18.14 4.84
N ARG A 354 -13.43 17.67 3.86
CA ARG A 354 -13.00 16.72 2.81
C ARG A 354 -12.19 15.54 3.38
N ASP A 355 -12.83 14.82 4.28
CA ASP A 355 -12.34 13.60 4.95
C ASP A 355 -11.17 13.80 5.91
N ALA A 356 -10.73 15.04 6.14
CA ALA A 356 -9.72 15.37 7.13
C ALA A 356 -10.35 15.76 8.47
N LEU A 357 -9.76 15.25 9.55
CA LEU A 357 -10.08 15.65 10.91
C LEU A 357 -9.54 17.05 11.18
N PHE A 358 -10.34 17.85 11.91
CA PHE A 358 -9.88 19.10 12.48
C PHE A 358 -8.79 18.79 13.51
N VAL A 359 -7.72 19.58 13.51
CA VAL A 359 -6.60 19.41 14.43
C VAL A 359 -6.68 20.51 15.46
N ASP A 360 -6.91 20.12 16.71
CA ASP A 360 -6.69 21.01 17.84
C ASP A 360 -5.19 21.23 18.00
N TYR A 361 -4.79 22.49 17.85
CA TYR A 361 -3.40 22.89 17.86
C TYR A 361 -3.29 24.10 18.79
N ASP A 362 -2.80 23.86 20.00
CA ASP A 362 -2.44 24.93 20.92
C ASP A 362 -1.09 25.49 20.46
N VAL A 363 -1.08 26.75 20.02
CA VAL A 363 0.14 27.51 19.66
C VAL A 363 0.44 28.55 20.71
#